data_AF-A0A4V3XJG8-F1
#
_entry.id   AF-A0A4V3XJG8-F1
#
_cell.length_a   1.000
_cell.length_b   1.000
_cell.length_c   1.000
_cell.angle_alpha   90.00
_cell.angle_beta   90.00
_cell.angle_gamma   90.00
#
_symmetry.space_group_name_H-M   'P 1'
#
loop_
_entity.id
_entity.type
_entity.pdbx_description
1 polymer ?
#
loop_
_entity_poly.entity_id
_entity_poly.type
_entity_poly.pdbx_seq_one_letter_code
_entity_poly.pdbx_strand_id
1 'polypeptide(L)'
;MRGCRHATISKPRKHMENLFGIQDIEEITRDGAPSGRKDYLVWQAPFIDPQDETAGQKSPFSEAMRIMRFLMGRGVRVILFCKIRKICEWAMKALRTELTAEGRLDILQRVMAYRGGYSPQDRRRIEQEAFSGHLLGIVATNALELGVDIGVLDAVIMLGFPLGGIASYRQQAGRAGRRARDALAVYVADDFPMDQHYVAHPAELWEQTMDDLVVDLDSKVILEAHLQCAAHEMPLSVEDERYFGPLTKEICEQSLVKDKEGWYQPNNKYLPYPAKHITLRGVEEERYSVVDVGKADKGGNLRLIEEVEISRALFEIYEGGIFIHQGLTYMIREVSHDSKMARVVRTDVNWITEPRDFTNIDAAQTLRIREIKNSPHRAYYGRVELKTTVFGFFKIRQGQIIDSVLLDTPTWEREATGFWLDVPRPILKMLYDAGINPAEAIHAAEHAFLKQFALAADLGTECKVAEKEYKATESQRKRPARLIFFEPSGRIASIAAKAFDHVSSTLSAAVQAVDACECQDGCTACVISASCRENNAVSHKAGALIILNSLAGISVDVDLLPLHERSQVVAFGTIVDAPIVQVAAGVEVEKDSSP
;
A
#
# COMPACT_ATOMS: atom_id res chain seq x y z
N MET A 1 6.98 -35.39 10.15
CA MET A 1 7.66 -34.30 9.43
C MET A 1 6.59 -33.35 8.91
N ARG A 2 6.52 -32.12 9.43
CA ARG A 2 5.65 -31.08 8.86
C ARG A 2 6.49 -30.31 7.85
N GLY A 3 6.07 -30.26 6.58
CA GLY A 3 6.76 -29.51 5.54
C GLY A 3 6.15 -28.12 5.38
N CYS A 4 6.97 -27.08 5.47
CA CYS A 4 6.57 -25.70 5.23
C CYS A 4 7.27 -25.16 3.97
N ARG A 5 6.61 -24.26 3.25
CA ARG A 5 7.18 -23.58 2.07
C ARG A 5 7.04 -22.08 2.26
N HIS A 6 8.08 -21.34 1.88
CA HIS A 6 8.10 -19.89 1.94
C HIS A 6 8.63 -19.32 0.62
N ALA A 7 8.24 -18.08 0.28
CA ALA A 7 8.93 -17.30 -0.74
C ALA A 7 10.37 -16.97 -0.28
N THR A 8 11.26 -16.57 -1.19
CA THR A 8 12.64 -16.26 -0.82
C THR A 8 12.67 -15.10 0.17
N ILE A 9 13.25 -15.32 1.36
CA ILE A 9 13.40 -14.34 2.44
C ILE A 9 14.80 -14.42 3.02
N SER A 10 15.24 -13.36 3.70
CA SER A 10 16.59 -13.23 4.25
C SER A 10 16.90 -14.27 5.34
N LYS A 11 15.94 -14.52 6.25
CA LYS A 11 16.11 -15.34 7.47
C LYS A 11 14.97 -16.35 7.66
N PRO A 12 14.83 -17.37 6.77
CA PRO A 12 13.69 -18.27 6.78
C PRO A 12 13.63 -19.16 8.03
N ARG A 13 14.78 -19.66 8.51
CA ARG A 13 14.84 -20.43 9.76
C ARG A 13 14.27 -19.64 10.94
N LYS A 14 14.80 -18.43 11.19
CA LYS A 14 14.37 -17.57 12.30
C LYS A 14 12.88 -17.23 12.21
N HIS A 15 12.38 -16.95 11.02
CA HIS A 15 10.96 -16.69 10.81
C HIS A 15 10.10 -17.90 11.21
N MET A 16 10.49 -19.10 10.80
CA MET A 16 9.76 -20.34 11.15
C MET A 16 9.90 -20.67 12.64
N GLU A 17 11.05 -20.42 13.26
CA GLU A 17 11.26 -20.59 14.71
C GLU A 17 10.28 -19.70 15.49
N ASN A 18 10.17 -18.42 15.10
CA ASN A 18 9.23 -17.49 15.70
C ASN A 18 7.76 -17.87 15.46
N LEU A 19 7.42 -18.35 14.26
CA LEU A 19 6.04 -18.69 13.90
C LEU A 19 5.55 -19.97 14.59
N PHE A 20 6.42 -20.97 14.76
CA PHE A 20 6.04 -22.27 15.32
C PHE A 20 6.44 -22.45 16.79
N GLY A 21 7.32 -21.61 17.33
CA GLY A 21 7.84 -21.74 18.69
C GLY A 21 8.73 -22.97 18.89
N ILE A 22 9.37 -23.48 17.82
CA ILE A 22 10.25 -24.65 17.86
C ILE A 22 11.63 -24.31 17.28
N GLN A 23 12.69 -24.91 17.83
CA GLN A 23 14.08 -24.67 17.41
C GLN A 23 14.62 -25.73 16.43
N ASP A 24 13.96 -26.88 16.36
CA ASP A 24 14.34 -27.99 15.47
C ASP A 24 13.80 -27.76 14.06
N ILE A 25 14.46 -26.86 13.33
CA ILE A 25 14.11 -26.49 11.95
C ILE A 25 15.32 -26.73 11.04
N GLU A 26 15.13 -27.65 10.10
CA GLU A 26 16.07 -27.90 9.02
C GLU A 26 15.71 -27.04 7.79
N GLU A 27 16.67 -26.23 7.34
CA GLU A 27 16.48 -25.31 6.22
C GLU A 27 16.94 -25.95 4.90
N ILE A 28 16.05 -25.99 3.91
CA ILE A 28 16.35 -26.49 2.57
C ILE A 28 16.42 -25.30 1.61
N THR A 29 17.63 -24.82 1.33
CA THR A 29 17.87 -23.63 0.46
C THR A 29 18.28 -23.97 -0.97
N ARG A 30 18.79 -25.19 -1.20
CA ARG A 30 19.28 -25.59 -2.53
C ARG A 30 18.10 -25.93 -3.43
N ASP A 31 17.88 -25.09 -4.44
CA ASP A 31 16.94 -25.41 -5.52
C ASP A 31 17.60 -26.37 -6.52
N GLY A 32 17.11 -27.62 -6.54
CA GLY A 32 17.52 -28.64 -7.50
C GLY A 32 16.60 -28.73 -8.72
N ALA A 33 15.64 -27.82 -8.87
CA ALA A 33 14.71 -27.85 -9.99
C ALA A 33 15.40 -27.47 -11.31
N PRO A 34 15.01 -28.10 -12.44
CA PRO A 34 15.58 -27.77 -13.73
C PRO A 34 15.10 -26.38 -14.19
N SER A 35 16.04 -25.49 -14.49
CA SER A 35 15.80 -24.14 -15.02
C SER A 35 16.46 -23.96 -16.38
N GLY A 36 15.76 -23.27 -17.29
CA GLY A 36 16.33 -22.82 -18.56
C GLY A 36 17.00 -21.46 -18.41
N ARG A 37 17.44 -20.88 -19.53
CA ARG A 37 18.05 -19.54 -19.53
C ARG A 37 17.01 -18.48 -19.17
N LYS A 38 17.34 -17.55 -18.27
CA LYS A 38 16.48 -16.42 -17.92
C LYS A 38 17.14 -15.13 -18.33
N ASP A 39 16.50 -14.40 -19.24
CA ASP A 39 16.93 -13.06 -19.65
C ASP A 39 16.09 -12.02 -18.89
N TYR A 40 16.78 -11.08 -18.24
CA TYR A 40 16.18 -9.98 -17.49
C TYR A 40 16.48 -8.67 -18.21
N LEU A 41 15.45 -7.91 -18.54
CA LEU A 41 15.56 -6.65 -19.26
C LEU A 41 14.96 -5.51 -18.43
N VAL A 42 15.74 -4.45 -18.23
CA VAL A 42 15.23 -3.16 -17.77
C VAL A 42 14.97 -2.31 -19.01
N TRP A 43 13.73 -1.85 -19.16
CA TRP A 43 13.23 -1.16 -20.34
C TRP A 43 12.77 0.25 -19.96
N GLN A 44 13.55 1.24 -20.38
CA GLN A 44 13.13 2.64 -20.32
C GLN A 44 12.40 3.01 -21.62
N ALA A 45 11.27 3.71 -21.49
CA ALA A 45 10.54 4.16 -22.66
C ALA A 45 11.39 5.16 -23.48
N PRO A 46 11.43 5.03 -24.81
CA PRO A 46 12.21 5.95 -25.63
C PRO A 46 11.55 7.34 -25.64
N PHE A 47 12.33 8.37 -25.92
CA PHE A 47 11.81 9.71 -26.20
C PHE A 47 10.82 9.70 -27.37
N ILE A 48 9.81 10.57 -27.29
CA ILE A 48 8.83 10.76 -28.36
C ILE A 48 9.53 11.21 -29.64
N ASP A 49 10.43 12.19 -29.50
CA ASP A 49 11.37 12.61 -30.53
C ASP A 49 12.81 12.35 -30.01
N PRO A 50 13.59 11.47 -30.66
CA PRO A 50 14.98 11.23 -30.28
C PRO A 50 15.90 12.45 -30.38
N GLN A 51 15.50 13.51 -31.09
CA GLN A 51 16.27 14.75 -31.24
C GLN A 51 15.82 15.86 -30.29
N ASP A 52 14.69 15.68 -29.60
CA ASP A 52 14.13 16.66 -28.65
C ASP A 52 13.70 15.96 -27.35
N GLU A 53 14.59 15.97 -26.37
CA GLU A 53 14.34 15.42 -25.04
C GLU A 53 13.20 16.16 -24.31
N THR A 54 12.89 17.40 -24.70
CA THR A 54 11.80 18.18 -24.09
C THR A 54 10.41 17.73 -24.53
N ALA A 55 10.31 16.98 -25.63
CA ALA A 55 9.06 16.37 -26.09
C ALA A 55 8.58 15.25 -25.14
N GLY A 56 9.42 14.80 -24.21
CA GLY A 56 9.10 13.77 -23.22
C GLY A 56 9.25 12.34 -23.73
N GLN A 57 9.01 11.37 -22.85
CA GLN A 57 9.09 9.95 -23.18
C GLN A 57 7.76 9.41 -23.69
N LYS A 58 7.82 8.36 -24.51
CA LYS A 58 6.63 7.58 -24.84
C LYS A 58 6.07 6.98 -23.56
N SER A 59 4.75 6.79 -23.52
CA SER A 59 4.11 6.21 -22.34
C SER A 59 4.66 4.81 -22.03
N PRO A 60 5.20 4.56 -20.82
CA PRO A 60 5.59 3.22 -20.37
C PRO A 60 4.44 2.20 -20.50
N PHE A 61 3.21 2.64 -20.25
CA PHE A 61 2.00 1.83 -20.43
C PHE A 61 1.84 1.37 -21.89
N SER A 62 1.98 2.28 -22.87
CA SER A 62 1.88 1.95 -24.29
C SER A 62 3.00 1.02 -24.75
N GLU A 63 4.22 1.20 -24.23
CA GLU A 63 5.35 0.31 -24.51
C GLU A 63 5.12 -1.09 -23.94
N ALA A 64 4.62 -1.22 -22.71
CA ALA A 64 4.26 -2.52 -22.13
C ALA A 64 3.17 -3.23 -22.95
N MET A 65 2.13 -2.52 -23.41
CA MET A 65 1.10 -3.09 -24.31
C MET A 65 1.72 -3.57 -25.62
N ARG A 66 2.59 -2.76 -26.22
CA ARG A 66 3.28 -3.09 -27.47
C ARG A 66 4.13 -4.36 -27.34
N ILE A 67 4.92 -4.47 -26.27
CA ILE A 67 5.75 -5.65 -25.99
C ILE A 67 4.85 -6.87 -25.77
N MET A 68 3.80 -6.75 -24.96
CA MET A 68 2.88 -7.85 -24.68
C MET A 68 2.21 -8.36 -25.97
N ARG A 69 1.69 -7.46 -26.81
CA ARG A 69 1.08 -7.83 -28.10
C ARG A 69 2.09 -8.46 -29.06
N PHE A 70 3.31 -7.94 -29.13
CA PHE A 70 4.38 -8.50 -29.97
C PHE A 70 4.73 -9.95 -29.59
N LEU A 71 4.81 -10.23 -28.29
CA LEU A 71 5.09 -11.56 -27.75
C LEU A 71 3.91 -12.52 -27.98
N MET A 72 2.70 -12.10 -27.65
CA MET A 72 1.48 -12.90 -27.90
C MET A 72 1.30 -13.19 -29.40
N GLY A 73 1.62 -12.23 -30.27
CA GLY A 73 1.62 -12.41 -31.72
C GLY A 73 2.48 -13.59 -32.22
N ARG A 74 3.49 -13.99 -31.44
CA ARG A 74 4.40 -15.12 -31.71
C ARG A 74 4.04 -16.39 -30.93
N GLY A 75 2.92 -16.39 -30.20
CA GLY A 75 2.51 -17.53 -29.39
C GLY A 75 3.22 -17.65 -28.05
N VAL A 76 3.97 -16.63 -27.61
CA VAL A 76 4.60 -16.58 -26.29
C VAL A 76 3.53 -16.33 -25.23
N ARG A 77 3.55 -17.11 -24.14
CA ARG A 77 2.63 -16.93 -23.02
C ARG A 77 3.16 -15.86 -22.07
N VAL A 78 2.39 -14.78 -21.92
CA VAL A 78 2.81 -13.57 -21.21
C VAL A 78 1.91 -13.27 -20.02
N ILE A 79 2.51 -12.89 -18.90
CA ILE A 79 1.81 -12.16 -17.84
C ILE A 79 2.32 -10.72 -17.78
N LEU A 80 1.42 -9.77 -17.63
CA LEU A 80 1.72 -8.37 -17.37
C LEU A 80 1.27 -8.03 -15.94
N PHE A 81 2.21 -7.65 -15.08
CA PHE A 81 1.92 -7.13 -13.75
C PHE A 81 1.73 -5.61 -13.78
N CYS A 82 0.66 -5.15 -13.15
CA CYS A 82 0.32 -3.74 -12.96
C CYS A 82 0.31 -3.41 -11.46
N LYS A 83 0.82 -2.22 -11.09
CA LYS A 83 0.86 -1.73 -9.70
C LYS A 83 -0.54 -1.68 -9.05
N ILE A 84 -1.54 -1.21 -9.81
CA ILE A 84 -2.90 -0.95 -9.30
C ILE A 84 -3.98 -1.56 -10.19
N ARG A 85 -5.14 -1.86 -9.58
CA ARG A 85 -6.32 -2.48 -10.22
C ARG A 85 -6.83 -1.68 -11.42
N LYS A 86 -6.84 -0.34 -11.32
CA LYS A 86 -7.27 0.58 -12.38
C LYS A 86 -6.44 0.39 -13.65
N ILE A 87 -5.11 0.35 -13.51
CA ILE A 87 -4.18 0.13 -14.63
C ILE A 87 -4.38 -1.27 -15.25
N CYS A 88 -4.63 -2.30 -14.44
CA CYS A 88 -4.93 -3.65 -14.94
C CYS A 88 -6.16 -3.67 -15.86
N GLU A 89 -7.24 -2.99 -15.49
CA GLU A 89 -8.45 -2.89 -16.32
C GLU A 89 -8.23 -2.03 -17.57
N TRP A 90 -7.45 -0.95 -17.45
CA TRP A 90 -7.07 -0.12 -18.59
C TRP A 90 -6.21 -0.88 -19.59
N ALA A 91 -5.22 -1.64 -19.14
CA ALA A 91 -4.41 -2.51 -19.98
C ALA A 91 -5.28 -3.54 -20.70
N MET A 92 -6.23 -4.19 -20.01
CA MET A 92 -7.17 -5.11 -20.66
C MET A 92 -8.07 -4.42 -21.68
N LYS A 93 -8.56 -3.20 -21.40
CA LYS A 93 -9.33 -2.39 -22.35
C LYS A 93 -8.49 -2.02 -23.59
N ALA A 94 -7.24 -1.58 -23.39
CA ALA A 94 -6.33 -1.22 -24.46
C ALA A 94 -6.01 -2.43 -25.35
N LEU A 95 -5.65 -3.58 -24.78
CA LEU A 95 -5.44 -4.83 -25.51
C LEU A 95 -6.67 -5.24 -26.31
N ARG A 96 -7.87 -5.10 -25.72
CA ARG A 96 -9.12 -5.39 -26.43
C ARG A 96 -9.31 -4.49 -27.64
N THR A 97 -9.09 -3.19 -27.50
CA THR A 97 -9.23 -2.23 -28.61
C THR A 97 -8.19 -2.48 -29.70
N GLU A 98 -6.93 -2.64 -29.33
CA GLU A 98 -5.81 -2.80 -30.26
C GLU A 98 -5.87 -4.13 -31.01
N LEU A 99 -6.09 -5.26 -30.32
CA LEU A 99 -6.21 -6.57 -30.97
C LEU A 99 -7.45 -6.67 -31.87
N THR A 100 -8.54 -5.98 -31.51
CA THR A 100 -9.74 -5.89 -32.38
C THR A 100 -9.42 -5.08 -33.64
N ALA A 101 -8.71 -3.95 -33.52
CA ALA A 101 -8.30 -3.15 -34.68
C ALA A 101 -7.34 -3.92 -35.62
N GLU A 102 -6.50 -4.79 -35.06
CA GLU A 102 -5.59 -5.67 -35.82
C GLU A 102 -6.29 -6.92 -36.38
N GLY A 103 -7.58 -7.13 -36.08
CA GLY A 103 -8.32 -8.32 -36.49
C GLY A 103 -7.90 -9.62 -35.78
N ARG A 104 -7.08 -9.54 -34.71
CA ARG A 104 -6.55 -10.67 -33.94
C ARG A 104 -7.50 -11.11 -32.82
N LEU A 105 -8.75 -11.40 -33.20
CA LEU A 105 -9.76 -11.91 -32.27
C LEU A 105 -9.39 -13.29 -31.70
N ASP A 106 -8.57 -14.05 -32.43
CA ASP A 106 -7.99 -15.33 -32.00
C ASP A 106 -7.09 -15.18 -30.75
N ILE A 107 -6.30 -14.11 -30.70
CA ILE A 107 -5.48 -13.79 -29.52
C ILE A 107 -6.38 -13.23 -28.43
N LEU A 108 -7.24 -12.27 -28.74
CA LEU A 108 -8.06 -11.56 -27.76
C LEU A 108 -8.93 -12.51 -26.91
N GLN A 109 -9.45 -13.58 -27.49
CA GLN A 109 -10.23 -14.59 -26.76
C GLN A 109 -9.40 -15.37 -25.72
N ARG A 110 -8.07 -15.31 -25.82
CA ARG A 110 -7.10 -15.98 -24.94
C ARG A 110 -6.38 -14.99 -24.02
N VAL A 111 -6.91 -13.78 -23.86
CA VAL A 111 -6.39 -12.75 -22.95
C VAL A 111 -7.43 -12.43 -21.88
N MET A 112 -7.02 -12.44 -20.62
CA MET A 112 -7.89 -12.09 -19.49
C MET A 112 -7.17 -11.17 -18.51
N ALA A 113 -7.93 -10.36 -17.78
CA ALA A 113 -7.44 -9.66 -16.60
C ALA A 113 -7.56 -10.55 -15.36
N TYR A 114 -6.74 -10.31 -14.33
CA TYR A 114 -6.81 -10.93 -13.01
C TYR A 114 -6.47 -9.91 -11.92
N ARG A 115 -7.44 -9.57 -11.07
CA ARG A 115 -7.20 -8.67 -9.95
C ARG A 115 -7.94 -9.08 -8.70
N GLY A 116 -7.42 -8.65 -7.56
CA GLY A 116 -8.17 -8.65 -6.30
C GLY A 116 -9.50 -7.91 -6.50
N GLY A 117 -10.58 -8.45 -5.94
CA GLY A 117 -11.95 -7.94 -6.10
C GLY A 117 -12.81 -8.76 -7.06
N TYR A 118 -12.22 -9.53 -8.00
CA TYR A 118 -13.02 -10.45 -8.80
C TYR A 118 -13.68 -11.53 -7.95
N SER A 119 -14.86 -11.96 -8.42
CA SER A 119 -15.63 -13.01 -7.77
C SER A 119 -14.77 -14.28 -7.63
N PRO A 120 -14.97 -15.08 -6.56
CA PRO A 120 -14.26 -16.35 -6.42
C PRO A 120 -14.45 -17.28 -7.63
N GLN A 121 -15.59 -17.20 -8.31
CA GLN A 121 -15.92 -17.99 -9.49
C GLN A 121 -15.08 -17.55 -10.70
N ASP A 122 -14.98 -16.23 -10.95
CA ASP A 122 -14.16 -15.70 -12.05
C ASP A 122 -12.68 -16.01 -11.85
N ARG A 123 -12.17 -15.84 -10.61
CA ARG A 123 -10.78 -16.17 -10.29
C ARG A 123 -10.46 -17.63 -10.59
N ARG A 124 -11.29 -18.57 -10.11
CA ARG A 124 -11.12 -20.01 -10.37
C ARG A 124 -11.15 -20.32 -11.86
N ARG A 125 -12.04 -19.67 -12.62
CA ARG A 125 -12.11 -19.83 -14.07
C ARG A 125 -10.83 -19.36 -14.75
N ILE A 126 -10.36 -18.15 -14.44
CA ILE A 126 -9.12 -17.59 -15.02
C ILE A 126 -7.91 -18.48 -14.67
N GLU A 127 -7.82 -18.94 -13.42
CA GLU A 127 -6.77 -19.84 -12.95
C GLU A 127 -6.79 -21.17 -13.71
N GLN A 128 -7.97 -21.75 -13.95
CA GLN A 128 -8.12 -22.98 -14.71
C GLN A 128 -7.74 -22.80 -16.19
N GLU A 129 -8.17 -21.70 -16.83
CA GLU A 129 -7.81 -21.39 -18.22
C GLU A 129 -6.31 -21.07 -18.36
N ALA A 130 -5.70 -20.44 -17.35
CA ALA A 130 -4.26 -20.20 -17.27
C ALA A 130 -3.48 -21.52 -17.13
N PHE A 131 -3.86 -22.34 -16.15
CA PHE A 131 -3.19 -23.60 -15.85
C PHE A 131 -3.25 -24.58 -17.03
N SER A 132 -4.40 -24.67 -17.71
CA SER A 132 -4.58 -25.52 -18.90
C SER A 132 -3.80 -25.07 -20.13
N GLY A 133 -3.20 -23.87 -20.10
CA GLY A 133 -2.48 -23.29 -21.23
C GLY A 133 -3.39 -22.69 -22.31
N HIS A 134 -4.69 -22.55 -22.03
CA HIS A 134 -5.62 -21.90 -22.95
C HIS A 134 -5.30 -20.41 -23.09
N LEU A 135 -4.98 -19.74 -21.98
CA LEU A 135 -4.62 -18.32 -21.99
C LEU A 135 -3.20 -18.08 -22.55
N LEU A 136 -3.13 -17.11 -23.45
CA LEU A 136 -1.89 -16.59 -24.04
C LEU A 136 -1.40 -15.33 -23.31
N GLY A 137 -2.32 -14.53 -22.77
CA GLY A 137 -2.02 -13.31 -22.05
C GLY A 137 -2.81 -13.19 -20.76
N ILE A 138 -2.17 -12.79 -19.68
CA ILE A 138 -2.85 -12.41 -18.44
C ILE A 138 -2.38 -11.02 -18.03
N VAL A 139 -3.30 -10.09 -17.81
CA VAL A 139 -2.99 -8.80 -17.19
C VAL A 139 -3.38 -8.91 -15.72
N ALA A 140 -2.45 -8.70 -14.80
CA ALA A 140 -2.69 -8.95 -13.40
C ALA A 140 -2.16 -7.87 -12.47
N THR A 141 -2.75 -7.78 -11.28
CA THR A 141 -2.12 -7.10 -10.14
C THR A 141 -1.23 -8.07 -9.37
N ASN A 142 -0.67 -7.65 -8.24
CA ASN A 142 0.03 -8.53 -7.28
C ASN A 142 -0.83 -9.71 -6.76
N ALA A 143 -2.13 -9.76 -7.07
CA ALA A 143 -2.98 -10.89 -6.73
C ALA A 143 -2.49 -12.24 -7.31
N LEU A 144 -1.75 -12.25 -8.42
CA LEU A 144 -1.08 -13.46 -8.96
C LEU A 144 0.39 -13.62 -8.52
N GLU A 145 0.89 -12.70 -7.69
CA GLU A 145 2.21 -12.83 -7.07
C GLU A 145 2.23 -13.95 -6.03
N LEU A 146 1.10 -14.20 -5.36
CA LEU A 146 0.94 -15.14 -4.27
C LEU A 146 0.53 -16.54 -4.77
N GLY A 147 1.40 -17.53 -4.58
CA GLY A 147 1.08 -18.98 -4.38
C GLY A 147 0.27 -19.76 -5.43
N VAL A 148 -0.42 -19.12 -6.36
CA VAL A 148 -1.29 -19.78 -7.35
C VAL A 148 -0.43 -20.36 -8.47
N ASP A 149 -0.73 -21.61 -8.85
CA ASP A 149 -0.08 -22.26 -9.99
C ASP A 149 -0.78 -21.85 -11.28
N ILE A 150 -0.27 -20.80 -11.91
CA ILE A 150 -0.75 -20.30 -13.21
C ILE A 150 -0.16 -21.07 -14.41
N GLY A 151 0.52 -22.19 -14.16
CA GLY A 151 1.14 -23.01 -15.18
C GLY A 151 2.50 -22.48 -15.65
N VAL A 152 2.85 -22.77 -16.90
CA VAL A 152 4.13 -22.40 -17.52
C VAL A 152 3.99 -21.08 -18.27
N LEU A 153 4.63 -20.04 -17.78
CA LEU A 153 4.77 -18.76 -18.48
C LEU A 153 6.15 -18.67 -19.15
N ASP A 154 6.18 -18.09 -20.33
CA ASP A 154 7.39 -17.89 -21.12
C ASP A 154 7.95 -16.46 -20.91
N ALA A 155 7.07 -15.47 -20.67
CA ALA A 155 7.48 -14.11 -20.38
C ALA A 155 6.66 -13.44 -19.27
N VAL A 156 7.33 -12.57 -18.51
CA VAL A 156 6.73 -11.67 -17.51
C VAL A 156 7.07 -10.24 -17.92
N ILE A 157 6.08 -9.36 -17.87
CA ILE A 157 6.26 -7.91 -18.02
C ILE A 157 5.81 -7.27 -16.71
N MET A 158 6.60 -6.37 -16.14
CA MET A 158 6.26 -5.57 -14.98
C MET A 158 6.13 -4.12 -15.42
N LEU A 159 4.93 -3.56 -15.31
CA LEU A 159 4.68 -2.14 -15.60
C LEU A 159 4.93 -1.32 -14.34
N GLY A 160 6.12 -0.74 -14.30
CA GLY A 160 6.72 0.01 -13.21
C GLY A 160 7.10 -0.85 -12.00
N PHE A 161 7.83 -0.26 -11.04
CA PHE A 161 8.40 -0.98 -9.91
C PHE A 161 7.33 -1.47 -8.91
N PRO A 162 7.31 -2.75 -8.51
CA PRO A 162 6.27 -3.27 -7.63
C PRO A 162 6.22 -2.59 -6.25
N LEU A 163 5.00 -2.32 -5.75
CA LEU A 163 4.80 -1.67 -4.44
C LEU A 163 5.32 -2.48 -3.25
N GLY A 164 5.44 -3.80 -3.38
CA GLY A 164 6.02 -4.69 -2.37
C GLY A 164 7.55 -4.78 -2.42
N GLY A 165 8.21 -3.87 -3.14
CA GLY A 165 9.66 -3.75 -3.18
C GLY A 165 10.35 -4.85 -3.99
N ILE A 166 11.62 -5.07 -3.67
CA ILE A 166 12.48 -6.04 -4.38
C ILE A 166 11.98 -7.47 -4.21
N ALA A 167 11.40 -7.82 -3.06
CA ALA A 167 10.83 -9.14 -2.85
C ALA A 167 9.72 -9.42 -3.87
N SER A 168 8.80 -8.48 -4.08
CA SER A 168 7.74 -8.60 -5.08
C SER A 168 8.30 -8.62 -6.50
N TYR A 169 9.28 -7.78 -6.82
CA TYR A 169 9.96 -7.80 -8.12
C TYR A 169 10.53 -9.19 -8.45
N ARG A 170 11.31 -9.77 -7.53
CA ARG A 170 11.93 -11.09 -7.73
C ARG A 170 10.88 -12.20 -7.80
N GLN A 171 9.81 -12.13 -7.00
CA GLN A 171 8.69 -13.08 -7.06
C GLN A 171 7.96 -13.02 -8.39
N GLN A 172 7.67 -11.83 -8.90
CA GLN A 172 7.01 -11.63 -10.20
C GLN A 172 7.90 -12.11 -11.35
N ALA A 173 9.17 -11.71 -11.36
CA ALA A 173 10.13 -12.16 -12.38
C ALA A 173 10.33 -13.69 -12.37
N GLY A 174 10.25 -14.34 -11.20
CA GLY A 174 10.32 -15.78 -11.02
C GLY A 174 9.10 -16.57 -11.55
N ARG A 175 8.05 -15.90 -12.04
CA ARG A 175 6.86 -16.56 -12.60
C ARG A 175 7.08 -17.17 -13.98
N ALA A 176 8.06 -16.69 -14.74
CA ALA A 176 8.45 -17.27 -16.02
C ALA A 176 9.56 -18.34 -15.85
N GLY A 177 9.62 -19.28 -16.80
CA GLY A 177 10.75 -20.23 -16.90
C GLY A 177 10.65 -21.46 -16.02
N ARG A 178 9.43 -21.96 -15.75
CA ARG A 178 9.22 -23.22 -15.04
C ARG A 178 9.54 -24.42 -15.97
N ARG A 179 10.14 -25.48 -15.42
CA ARG A 179 10.39 -26.79 -16.08
C ARG A 179 11.37 -26.71 -17.27
N ALA A 180 12.59 -26.21 -17.04
CA ALA A 180 13.69 -26.20 -18.02
C ALA A 180 13.48 -25.36 -19.30
N ARG A 181 12.49 -24.46 -19.34
CA ARG A 181 12.27 -23.55 -20.47
C ARG A 181 12.97 -22.23 -20.26
N ASP A 182 13.37 -21.63 -21.37
CA ASP A 182 13.88 -20.27 -21.38
C ASP A 182 12.77 -19.28 -21.00
N ALA A 183 13.16 -18.17 -20.40
CA ALA A 183 12.26 -17.19 -19.83
C ALA A 183 12.72 -15.77 -20.07
N LEU A 184 11.76 -14.87 -20.26
CA LEU A 184 12.00 -13.44 -20.36
C LEU A 184 11.29 -12.69 -19.24
N ALA A 185 12.00 -11.83 -18.51
CA ALA A 185 11.41 -10.88 -17.57
C ALA A 185 11.74 -9.46 -18.01
N VAL A 186 10.72 -8.67 -18.32
CA VAL A 186 10.86 -7.27 -18.77
C VAL A 186 10.30 -6.35 -17.69
N TYR A 187 11.15 -5.49 -17.16
CA TYR A 187 10.77 -4.40 -16.27
C TYR A 187 10.65 -3.12 -17.08
N VAL A 188 9.41 -2.65 -17.30
CA VAL A 188 9.14 -1.40 -18.02
C VAL A 188 9.04 -0.28 -16.98
N ALA A 189 10.05 0.58 -16.92
CA ALA A 189 10.17 1.61 -15.90
C ALA A 189 9.21 2.79 -16.15
N ASP A 190 8.58 3.29 -15.09
CA ASP A 190 7.85 4.57 -15.12
C ASP A 190 8.81 5.76 -14.94
N ASP A 191 8.32 6.97 -15.17
CA ASP A 191 9.08 8.22 -15.03
C ASP A 191 9.30 8.65 -13.56
N PHE A 192 8.83 7.85 -12.60
CA PHE A 192 8.87 8.20 -11.18
C PHE A 192 10.23 7.92 -10.52
N PRO A 193 10.60 8.64 -9.45
CA PRO A 193 11.93 8.54 -8.82
C PRO A 193 12.39 7.12 -8.45
N MET A 194 11.48 6.29 -7.95
CA MET A 194 11.76 4.88 -7.61
C MET A 194 12.19 4.07 -8.83
N ASP A 195 11.49 4.25 -9.95
CA ASP A 195 11.74 3.52 -11.17
C ASP A 195 13.05 3.98 -11.84
N GLN A 196 13.27 5.30 -11.89
CA GLN A 196 14.50 5.89 -12.44
C GLN A 196 15.76 5.46 -11.67
N HIS A 197 15.65 5.28 -10.34
CA HIS A 197 16.76 4.75 -9.53
C HIS A 197 17.22 3.38 -10.02
N TYR A 198 16.30 2.44 -10.27
CA TYR A 198 16.65 1.09 -10.73
C TYR A 198 17.00 1.02 -12.22
N VAL A 199 16.59 1.99 -13.03
CA VAL A 199 17.12 2.17 -14.39
C VAL A 199 18.60 2.56 -14.34
N ALA A 200 18.98 3.47 -13.44
CA ALA A 200 20.37 3.89 -13.23
C ALA A 200 21.23 2.81 -12.53
N HIS A 201 20.63 2.03 -11.63
CA HIS A 201 21.31 1.02 -10.81
C HIS A 201 20.67 -0.38 -10.95
N PRO A 202 20.65 -0.99 -12.15
CA PRO A 202 19.93 -2.24 -12.39
C PRO A 202 20.49 -3.44 -11.64
N ALA A 203 21.77 -3.41 -11.23
CA ALA A 203 22.39 -4.47 -10.44
C ALA A 203 21.72 -4.65 -9.06
N GLU A 204 21.21 -3.57 -8.46
CA GLU A 204 20.59 -3.58 -7.13
C GLU A 204 19.33 -4.47 -7.09
N LEU A 205 18.64 -4.64 -8.22
CA LEU A 205 17.48 -5.53 -8.34
C LEU A 205 17.79 -6.97 -7.91
N TRP A 206 19.06 -7.40 -8.02
CA TRP A 206 19.51 -8.75 -7.67
C TRP A 206 20.49 -8.81 -6.50
N GLU A 207 21.26 -7.75 -6.30
CA GLU A 207 22.28 -7.71 -5.25
C GLU A 207 21.73 -7.29 -3.88
N GLN A 208 20.67 -6.46 -3.85
CA GLN A 208 20.13 -5.98 -2.59
C GLN A 208 19.53 -7.12 -1.76
N THR A 209 19.79 -7.09 -0.46
CA THR A 209 19.19 -8.02 0.50
C THR A 209 17.70 -7.73 0.65
N MET A 210 16.89 -8.78 0.71
CA MET A 210 15.46 -8.62 1.01
C MET A 210 15.26 -8.28 2.48
N ASP A 211 14.19 -7.53 2.77
CA ASP A 211 13.83 -7.17 4.14
C ASP A 211 13.49 -8.41 4.98
N ASP A 212 13.80 -8.31 6.28
CA ASP A 212 13.45 -9.33 7.25
C ASP A 212 11.93 -9.36 7.49
N LEU A 213 11.33 -10.55 7.48
CA LEU A 213 9.95 -10.73 7.95
C LEU A 213 9.93 -10.80 9.48
N VAL A 214 9.52 -9.71 10.11
CA VAL A 214 9.38 -9.62 11.56
C VAL A 214 8.01 -10.14 11.98
N VAL A 215 7.99 -11.04 12.96
CA VAL A 215 6.77 -11.47 13.66
C VAL A 215 6.80 -10.84 15.05
N ASP A 216 5.78 -10.07 15.37
CA ASP A 216 5.65 -9.46 16.69
C ASP A 216 4.88 -10.37 17.64
N LEU A 217 5.60 -11.00 18.57
CA LEU A 217 5.02 -11.87 19.61
C LEU A 217 4.71 -11.11 20.90
N ASP A 218 5.20 -9.88 21.04
CA ASP A 218 5.11 -9.10 22.28
C ASP A 218 3.94 -8.11 22.28
N SER A 219 3.09 -8.16 21.25
CA SER A 219 1.90 -7.31 21.15
C SER A 219 0.90 -7.67 22.24
N LYS A 220 0.81 -6.84 23.29
CA LYS A 220 -0.13 -7.03 24.41
C LYS A 220 -1.57 -7.22 23.94
N VAL A 221 -2.01 -6.49 22.91
CA VAL A 221 -3.39 -6.55 22.42
C VAL A 221 -3.67 -7.87 21.68
N ILE A 222 -2.73 -8.32 20.85
CA ILE A 222 -2.85 -9.62 20.16
C ILE A 222 -2.79 -10.74 21.20
N LEU A 223 -1.84 -10.67 22.14
CA LEU A 223 -1.68 -11.67 23.18
C LEU A 223 -2.91 -11.77 24.08
N GLU A 224 -3.47 -10.66 24.55
CA GLU A 224 -4.72 -10.64 25.32
C GLU A 224 -5.85 -11.32 24.57
N ALA A 225 -6.06 -10.96 23.30
CA ALA A 225 -7.08 -11.57 22.46
C ALA A 225 -6.91 -13.10 22.40
N HIS A 226 -5.68 -13.57 22.12
CA HIS A 226 -5.40 -15.00 22.05
C HIS A 226 -5.51 -15.71 23.41
N LEU A 227 -5.18 -15.06 24.53
CA LEU A 227 -5.37 -15.60 25.87
C LEU A 227 -6.85 -15.77 26.23
N GLN A 228 -7.73 -14.85 25.80
CA GLN A 228 -9.19 -15.01 25.98
C GLN A 228 -9.72 -16.23 25.20
N CYS A 229 -9.20 -16.49 23.99
CA CYS A 229 -9.49 -17.70 23.24
C CYS A 229 -8.95 -18.95 23.92
N ALA A 230 -7.68 -18.94 24.32
CA ALA A 230 -7.02 -20.08 24.94
C ALA A 230 -7.71 -20.47 26.25
N ALA A 231 -8.05 -19.50 27.11
CA ALA A 231 -8.79 -19.73 28.36
C ALA A 231 -10.18 -20.33 28.14
N HIS A 232 -10.81 -20.07 26.99
CA HIS A 232 -12.11 -20.65 26.64
C HIS A 232 -11.97 -22.10 26.18
N GLU A 233 -10.87 -22.44 25.51
CA GLU A 233 -10.56 -23.80 25.08
C GLU A 233 -10.12 -24.68 26.26
N MET A 234 -9.27 -24.12 27.13
CA MET A 234 -8.78 -24.77 28.34
C MET A 234 -8.43 -23.72 29.40
N PRO A 235 -8.88 -23.86 30.67
CA PRO A 235 -8.56 -22.91 31.74
C PRO A 235 -7.04 -22.72 31.88
N LEU A 236 -6.60 -21.46 31.94
CA LEU A 236 -5.17 -21.11 31.96
C LEU A 236 -4.62 -21.00 33.37
N SER A 237 -3.32 -21.23 33.51
CA SER A 237 -2.54 -21.01 34.72
C SER A 237 -1.37 -20.06 34.45
N VAL A 238 -0.70 -19.60 35.52
CA VAL A 238 0.53 -18.81 35.37
C VAL A 238 1.66 -19.65 34.75
N GLU A 239 1.63 -20.99 34.89
CA GLU A 239 2.64 -21.88 34.31
C GLU A 239 2.59 -21.93 32.77
N ASP A 240 1.50 -21.45 32.16
CA ASP A 240 1.35 -21.38 30.71
C ASP A 240 2.14 -20.20 30.09
N GLU A 241 2.82 -19.40 30.91
CA GLU A 241 3.84 -18.43 30.49
C GLU A 241 4.90 -19.07 29.56
N ARG A 242 5.20 -20.36 29.73
CA ARG A 242 6.12 -21.10 28.85
C ARG A 242 5.67 -21.17 27.38
N TYR A 243 4.37 -21.00 27.12
CA TYR A 243 3.79 -21.06 25.78
C TYR A 243 3.47 -19.67 25.23
N PHE A 244 2.97 -18.78 26.09
CA PHE A 244 2.43 -17.47 25.70
C PHE A 244 3.40 -16.32 25.97
N GLY A 245 4.53 -16.57 26.63
CA GLY A 245 5.59 -15.61 26.89
C GLY A 245 5.41 -14.80 28.18
N PRO A 246 6.35 -13.91 28.50
CA PRO A 246 6.48 -13.28 29.83
C PRO A 246 5.33 -12.36 30.21
N LEU A 247 4.59 -11.83 29.23
CA LEU A 247 3.45 -10.93 29.45
C LEU A 247 2.18 -11.67 29.90
N THR A 248 2.17 -13.01 29.87
CA THR A 248 1.00 -13.83 30.20
C THR A 248 0.44 -13.51 31.58
N LYS A 249 1.31 -13.45 32.60
CA LYS A 249 0.89 -13.21 33.97
C LYS A 249 0.21 -11.86 34.14
N GLU A 250 0.83 -10.80 33.62
CA GLU A 250 0.31 -9.43 33.68
C GLU A 250 -1.08 -9.35 33.03
N ILE A 251 -1.23 -9.89 31.83
CA ILE A 251 -2.48 -9.81 31.06
C ILE A 251 -3.57 -10.67 31.69
N CYS A 252 -3.25 -11.87 32.18
CA CYS A 252 -4.22 -12.73 32.88
C CYS A 252 -4.76 -12.06 34.15
N GLU A 253 -3.90 -11.39 34.93
CA GLU A 253 -4.32 -10.68 36.13
C GLU A 253 -5.15 -9.42 35.85
N GLN A 254 -4.90 -8.74 34.72
CA GLN A 254 -5.60 -7.50 34.35
C GLN A 254 -6.90 -7.74 33.58
N SER A 255 -6.93 -8.70 32.65
CA SER A 255 -7.99 -8.81 31.64
C SER A 255 -8.84 -10.09 31.72
N LEU A 256 -8.37 -11.14 32.40
CA LEU A 256 -9.10 -12.42 32.55
C LEU A 256 -9.74 -12.53 33.94
N VAL A 257 -10.64 -13.50 34.12
CA VAL A 257 -11.34 -13.73 35.40
C VAL A 257 -10.76 -14.97 36.06
N LYS A 258 -10.28 -14.84 37.30
CA LYS A 258 -9.76 -15.97 38.07
C LYS A 258 -10.88 -16.70 38.81
N ASP A 259 -10.95 -18.02 38.67
CA ASP A 259 -11.92 -18.85 39.38
C ASP A 259 -11.46 -19.18 40.82
N LYS A 260 -12.30 -19.94 41.54
CA LYS A 260 -12.04 -20.31 42.94
C LYS A 260 -10.85 -21.26 43.12
N GLU A 261 -10.49 -22.00 42.08
CA GLU A 261 -9.38 -22.95 42.06
C GLU A 261 -8.08 -22.31 41.56
N GLY A 262 -8.16 -21.06 41.12
CA GLY A 262 -7.02 -20.26 40.70
C GLY A 262 -6.74 -20.29 39.20
N TRP A 263 -7.63 -20.87 38.39
CA TRP A 263 -7.51 -20.87 36.93
C TRP A 263 -8.09 -19.59 36.35
N TYR A 264 -7.49 -19.14 35.25
CA TYR A 264 -7.97 -18.00 34.49
C TYR A 264 -8.96 -18.45 33.42
N GLN A 265 -10.12 -17.83 33.45
CA GLN A 265 -11.23 -18.00 32.52
C GLN A 265 -11.37 -16.75 31.65
N PRO A 266 -12.02 -16.87 30.48
CA PRO A 266 -12.32 -15.71 29.65
C PRO A 266 -13.16 -14.70 30.41
N ASN A 267 -12.94 -13.42 30.12
CA ASN A 267 -13.79 -12.37 30.63
C ASN A 267 -15.20 -12.49 30.03
N ASN A 268 -16.23 -12.28 30.85
CA ASN A 268 -17.64 -12.36 30.48
C ASN A 268 -17.99 -11.53 29.21
N LYS A 269 -17.24 -10.45 28.94
CA LYS A 269 -17.39 -9.64 27.72
C LYS A 269 -17.18 -10.42 26.41
N TYR A 270 -16.34 -11.44 26.42
CA TYR A 270 -15.96 -12.21 25.22
C TYR A 270 -16.76 -13.52 25.08
N LEU A 271 -17.55 -13.89 26.09
CA LEU A 271 -18.40 -15.08 26.05
C LEU A 271 -19.68 -14.82 25.24
N PRO A 272 -20.27 -15.86 24.62
CA PRO A 272 -19.91 -17.28 24.71
C PRO A 272 -18.84 -17.76 23.71
N TYR A 273 -18.35 -16.91 22.80
CA TYR A 273 -17.38 -17.33 21.78
C TYR A 273 -16.31 -16.25 21.54
N PRO A 274 -15.22 -16.24 22.33
CA PRO A 274 -14.16 -15.23 22.19
C PRO A 274 -13.58 -15.12 20.78
N ALA A 275 -13.45 -16.26 20.09
CA ALA A 275 -12.94 -16.32 18.72
C ALA A 275 -13.76 -15.49 17.70
N LYS A 276 -15.05 -15.22 17.97
CA LYS A 276 -15.86 -14.36 17.09
C LYS A 276 -15.53 -12.87 17.20
N HIS A 277 -14.88 -12.48 18.30
CA HIS A 277 -14.47 -11.10 18.55
C HIS A 277 -13.07 -10.79 18.01
N ILE A 278 -12.36 -11.80 17.49
CA ILE A 278 -10.95 -11.70 17.13
C ILE A 278 -10.79 -12.03 15.65
N THR A 279 -10.33 -11.04 14.88
CA THR A 279 -10.09 -11.21 13.45
C THR A 279 -8.59 -11.40 13.22
N LEU A 280 -8.21 -12.53 12.61
CA LEU A 280 -6.81 -12.84 12.31
C LEU A 280 -6.23 -11.99 11.16
N ARG A 281 -7.10 -11.41 10.31
CA ARG A 281 -6.70 -10.67 9.10
C ARG A 281 -7.63 -9.49 8.86
N GLY A 282 -7.11 -8.27 9.01
CA GLY A 282 -7.80 -7.03 8.66
C GLY A 282 -9.19 -6.89 9.29
N VAL A 283 -9.96 -5.91 8.82
CA VAL A 283 -11.38 -5.75 9.16
C VAL A 283 -12.18 -6.35 8.01
N GLU A 284 -13.16 -7.21 8.29
CA GLU A 284 -14.15 -7.59 7.28
C GLU A 284 -14.97 -6.36 6.92
N GLU A 285 -14.76 -5.85 5.71
CA GLU A 285 -15.52 -4.71 5.17
C GLU A 285 -16.85 -5.17 4.57
N GLU A 286 -17.89 -4.34 4.74
CA GLU A 286 -19.12 -4.47 3.97
C GLU A 286 -18.82 -4.37 2.46
N ARG A 287 -19.60 -5.09 1.65
CA ARG A 287 -19.40 -5.16 0.19
C ARG A 287 -20.63 -4.65 -0.55
N TYR A 288 -20.38 -3.90 -1.62
CA TYR A 288 -21.37 -3.50 -2.61
C TYR A 288 -21.47 -4.55 -3.71
N SER A 289 -22.69 -4.99 -4.03
CA SER A 289 -22.97 -5.86 -5.17
C SER A 289 -23.16 -5.03 -6.44
N VAL A 290 -22.31 -5.23 -7.43
CA VAL A 290 -22.40 -4.59 -8.75
C VAL A 290 -23.18 -5.51 -9.68
N VAL A 291 -24.34 -5.03 -10.14
CA VAL A 291 -25.34 -5.87 -10.82
C VAL A 291 -25.70 -5.28 -12.18
N ASP A 292 -25.56 -6.06 -13.25
CA ASP A 292 -25.93 -5.65 -14.61
C ASP A 292 -27.44 -5.79 -14.81
N VAL A 293 -28.09 -4.68 -15.15
CA VAL A 293 -29.53 -4.57 -15.40
C VAL A 293 -29.87 -4.42 -16.89
N GLY A 294 -28.88 -4.40 -17.79
CA GLY A 294 -29.06 -4.11 -19.21
C GLY A 294 -29.66 -5.26 -20.04
N LYS A 295 -29.36 -6.50 -19.67
CA LYS A 295 -29.98 -7.70 -20.25
C LYS A 295 -30.27 -8.67 -19.12
N ALA A 296 -31.53 -8.75 -18.68
CA ALA A 296 -31.96 -9.84 -17.81
C ALA A 296 -31.62 -11.17 -18.52
N ASP A 297 -31.05 -12.12 -17.78
CA ASP A 297 -30.83 -13.45 -18.35
C ASP A 297 -32.17 -14.05 -18.80
N LYS A 298 -32.16 -15.10 -19.64
CA LYS A 298 -33.40 -15.71 -20.19
C LYS A 298 -34.45 -16.13 -19.13
N GLY A 299 -34.10 -16.10 -17.83
CA GLY A 299 -34.98 -16.33 -16.68
C GLY A 299 -35.27 -15.09 -15.80
N GLY A 300 -35.02 -13.86 -16.25
CA GLY A 300 -35.32 -12.64 -15.48
C GLY A 300 -34.32 -12.30 -14.37
N ASN A 301 -33.27 -13.10 -14.21
CA ASN A 301 -32.27 -12.91 -13.17
C ASN A 301 -31.30 -11.78 -13.53
N LEU A 302 -31.03 -10.94 -12.54
CA LEU A 302 -30.00 -9.94 -12.59
C LEU A 302 -28.62 -10.60 -12.53
N ARG A 303 -27.69 -10.17 -13.39
CA ARG A 303 -26.35 -10.75 -13.44
C ARG A 303 -25.42 -10.00 -12.48
N LEU A 304 -24.97 -10.68 -11.42
CA LEU A 304 -23.90 -10.18 -10.56
C LEU A 304 -22.59 -10.11 -11.36
N ILE A 305 -21.95 -8.95 -11.37
CA ILE A 305 -20.66 -8.71 -12.02
C ILE A 305 -19.52 -8.86 -11.03
N GLU A 306 -19.61 -8.15 -9.89
CA GLU A 306 -18.54 -8.11 -8.88
C GLU A 306 -19.11 -7.73 -7.51
N GLU A 307 -18.44 -8.16 -6.44
CA GLU A 307 -18.63 -7.61 -5.10
C GLU A 307 -17.44 -6.74 -4.73
N VAL A 308 -17.69 -5.47 -4.42
CA VAL A 308 -16.66 -4.45 -4.21
C VAL A 308 -16.68 -4.01 -2.76
N GLU A 309 -15.53 -4.01 -2.08
CA GLU A 309 -15.42 -3.55 -0.69
C GLU A 309 -15.83 -2.06 -0.56
N ILE A 310 -16.44 -1.66 0.57
CA ILE A 310 -16.89 -0.27 0.79
C ILE A 310 -15.77 0.75 0.59
N SER A 311 -14.55 0.43 1.04
CA SER A 311 -13.37 1.27 0.84
C SER A 311 -13.05 1.57 -0.62
N ARG A 312 -13.50 0.71 -1.55
CA ARG A 312 -13.37 0.89 -3.00
C ARG A 312 -14.63 1.44 -3.63
N ALA A 313 -15.79 1.03 -3.15
CA ALA A 313 -17.08 1.43 -3.71
C ALA A 313 -17.18 2.95 -3.82
N LEU A 314 -16.67 3.69 -2.83
CA LEU A 314 -16.66 5.16 -2.86
C LEU A 314 -15.93 5.76 -4.08
N PHE A 315 -14.85 5.11 -4.54
CA PHE A 315 -13.99 5.62 -5.62
C PHE A 315 -14.25 4.98 -6.99
N GLU A 316 -15.05 3.90 -7.05
CA GLU A 316 -15.33 3.15 -8.28
C GLU A 316 -16.83 3.10 -8.60
N ILE A 317 -17.69 3.29 -7.60
CA ILE A 317 -19.14 3.09 -7.64
C ILE A 317 -19.84 4.39 -7.26
N TYR A 318 -19.92 5.30 -8.22
CA TYR A 318 -20.69 6.54 -8.12
C TYR A 318 -21.60 6.71 -9.33
N GLU A 319 -22.75 7.35 -9.13
CA GLU A 319 -23.76 7.54 -10.17
C GLU A 319 -23.19 8.30 -11.38
N GLY A 320 -23.50 7.80 -12.59
CA GLY A 320 -22.93 8.31 -13.84
C GLY A 320 -21.47 7.90 -14.10
N GLY A 321 -20.83 7.22 -13.15
CA GLY A 321 -19.49 6.67 -13.27
C GLY A 321 -19.38 5.50 -14.26
N ILE A 322 -18.15 5.24 -14.71
CA ILE A 322 -17.82 4.08 -15.55
C ILE A 322 -17.06 3.06 -14.70
N PHE A 323 -17.71 1.94 -14.44
CA PHE A 323 -17.11 0.75 -13.87
C PHE A 323 -16.49 -0.12 -14.97
N ILE A 324 -15.29 -0.66 -14.75
CA ILE A 324 -14.59 -1.49 -15.74
C ILE A 324 -14.35 -2.89 -15.16
N HIS A 325 -14.76 -3.90 -15.93
CA HIS A 325 -14.57 -5.30 -15.57
C HIS A 325 -14.16 -6.11 -16.81
N GLN A 326 -12.99 -6.77 -16.76
CA GLN A 326 -12.40 -7.50 -17.89
C GLN A 326 -12.22 -6.61 -19.16
N GLY A 327 -11.87 -5.34 -18.94
CA GLY A 327 -11.76 -4.31 -19.99
C GLY A 327 -13.09 -3.89 -20.62
N LEU A 328 -14.23 -4.39 -20.14
CA LEU A 328 -15.57 -3.98 -20.58
C LEU A 328 -16.09 -2.85 -19.69
N THR A 329 -16.72 -1.86 -20.31
CA THR A 329 -17.26 -0.68 -19.64
C THR A 329 -18.73 -0.84 -19.28
N TYR A 330 -19.05 -0.46 -18.05
CA TYR A 330 -20.39 -0.47 -17.47
C TYR A 330 -20.69 0.91 -16.87
N MET A 331 -21.79 1.53 -17.29
CA MET A 331 -22.23 2.81 -16.72
C MET A 331 -23.06 2.54 -15.47
N ILE A 332 -22.72 3.20 -14.38
CA ILE A 332 -23.46 3.13 -13.12
C ILE A 332 -24.69 4.03 -13.22
N ARG A 333 -25.87 3.41 -13.08
CA ARG A 333 -27.17 4.11 -13.16
C ARG A 333 -27.64 4.61 -11.82
N GLU A 334 -27.46 3.80 -10.79
CA GLU A 334 -28.00 4.04 -9.45
C GLU A 334 -27.13 3.32 -8.44
N VAL A 335 -26.90 3.95 -7.28
CA VAL A 335 -26.17 3.37 -6.15
C VAL A 335 -27.04 3.43 -4.90
N SER A 336 -27.49 2.28 -4.42
CA SER A 336 -28.21 2.18 -3.15
C SER A 336 -27.22 1.89 -2.03
N HIS A 337 -26.99 2.88 -1.16
CA HIS A 337 -26.11 2.74 0.00
C HIS A 337 -26.73 1.92 1.14
N ASP A 338 -28.06 1.81 1.20
CA ASP A 338 -28.77 1.00 2.20
C ASP A 338 -28.71 -0.50 1.87
N SER A 339 -29.03 -0.85 0.61
CA SER A 339 -28.97 -2.24 0.14
C SER A 339 -27.58 -2.69 -0.32
N LYS A 340 -26.60 -1.77 -0.30
CA LYS A 340 -25.24 -1.98 -0.81
C LYS A 340 -25.25 -2.54 -2.23
N MET A 341 -26.02 -1.92 -3.11
CA MET A 341 -26.19 -2.40 -4.49
C MET A 341 -25.95 -1.28 -5.49
N ALA A 342 -25.17 -1.59 -6.53
CA ALA A 342 -24.95 -0.70 -7.65
C ALA A 342 -25.49 -1.31 -8.94
N ARG A 343 -26.42 -0.60 -9.57
CA ARG A 343 -27.05 -1.04 -10.82
C ARG A 343 -26.28 -0.48 -11.99
N VAL A 344 -25.77 -1.35 -12.84
CA VAL A 344 -24.94 -0.96 -13.98
C VAL A 344 -25.54 -1.44 -15.30
N VAL A 345 -25.21 -0.75 -16.38
CA VAL A 345 -25.59 -1.14 -17.74
C VAL A 345 -24.35 -1.17 -18.61
N ARG A 346 -24.12 -2.28 -19.31
CA ARG A 346 -23.04 -2.37 -20.29
C ARG A 346 -23.18 -1.27 -21.34
N THR A 347 -22.16 -0.42 -21.43
CA THR A 347 -22.17 0.76 -22.31
C THR A 347 -20.84 0.85 -23.01
N ASP A 348 -20.83 0.90 -24.34
CA ASP A 348 -19.60 1.05 -25.13
C ASP A 348 -19.22 2.54 -25.21
N VAL A 349 -18.21 2.94 -24.42
CA VAL A 349 -17.75 4.32 -24.33
C VAL A 349 -16.24 4.40 -24.45
N ASN A 350 -15.77 5.44 -25.14
CA ASN A 350 -14.35 5.72 -25.35
C ASN A 350 -13.74 6.63 -24.27
N TRP A 351 -14.49 7.00 -23.25
CA TRP A 351 -14.00 7.69 -22.05
C TRP A 351 -14.07 6.77 -20.83
N ILE A 352 -13.44 7.23 -19.75
CA ILE A 352 -13.46 6.64 -18.42
C ILE A 352 -13.79 7.72 -17.40
N THR A 353 -14.01 7.34 -16.15
CA THR A 353 -14.24 8.30 -15.07
C THR A 353 -13.15 8.21 -14.02
N GLU A 354 -12.81 9.35 -13.46
CA GLU A 354 -11.84 9.48 -12.37
C GLU A 354 -12.46 10.26 -11.23
N PRO A 355 -12.56 9.67 -10.01
CA PRO A 355 -13.15 10.37 -8.88
C PRO A 355 -12.33 11.62 -8.52
N ARG A 356 -13.03 12.64 -8.05
CA ARG A 356 -12.47 13.81 -7.41
C ARG A 356 -12.74 13.68 -5.94
N ASP A 357 -11.68 13.40 -5.20
CA ASP A 357 -11.78 13.12 -3.78
C ASP A 357 -10.69 13.83 -2.99
N PHE A 358 -10.90 13.87 -1.68
CA PHE A 358 -9.84 14.10 -0.72
C PHE A 358 -10.07 13.23 0.51
N THR A 359 -8.97 12.79 1.10
CA THR A 359 -8.95 12.19 2.42
C THR A 359 -8.24 13.14 3.37
N ASN A 360 -8.88 13.49 4.48
CA ASN A 360 -8.24 14.16 5.61
C ASN A 360 -7.89 13.10 6.66
N ILE A 361 -6.71 13.26 7.26
CA ILE A 361 -6.19 12.38 8.30
C ILE A 361 -5.79 13.28 9.45
N ASP A 362 -6.66 13.36 10.45
CA ASP A 362 -6.54 14.33 11.53
C ASP A 362 -6.44 13.59 12.87
N ALA A 363 -5.54 14.03 13.74
CA ALA A 363 -5.52 13.52 15.09
C ALA A 363 -6.68 14.10 15.90
N ALA A 364 -7.52 13.22 16.45
CA ALA A 364 -8.77 13.58 17.08
C ALA A 364 -8.64 13.67 18.62
N GLN A 365 -7.87 12.78 19.24
CA GLN A 365 -7.72 12.75 20.69
C GLN A 365 -6.38 12.10 21.10
N THR A 366 -5.65 12.76 22.00
CA THR A 366 -4.40 12.24 22.58
C THR A 366 -4.71 11.32 23.75
N LEU A 367 -4.20 10.08 23.68
CA LEU A 367 -4.36 9.04 24.71
C LEU A 367 -3.06 8.76 25.46
N ARG A 368 -1.90 8.96 24.82
CA ARG A 368 -0.57 8.79 25.41
C ARG A 368 0.34 9.90 24.91
N ILE A 369 1.24 10.36 25.77
CA ILE A 369 2.25 11.37 25.45
C ILE A 369 3.59 10.81 25.87
N ARG A 370 4.61 10.94 25.00
CA ARG A 370 5.96 10.46 25.29
C ARG A 370 7.00 11.52 24.99
N GLU A 371 8.02 11.62 25.84
CA GLU A 371 9.18 12.46 25.58
C GLU A 371 10.02 11.89 24.44
N ILE A 372 10.60 12.77 23.62
CA ILE A 372 11.63 12.37 22.66
C ILE A 372 12.98 12.63 23.32
N LYS A 373 13.85 11.60 23.35
CA LYS A 373 15.14 11.67 24.03
C LYS A 373 15.96 12.84 23.49
N ASN A 374 16.48 13.67 24.39
CA ASN A 374 17.28 14.88 24.09
C ASN A 374 16.55 15.95 23.26
N SER A 375 15.21 15.91 23.18
CA SER A 375 14.42 16.86 22.41
C SER A 375 13.44 17.63 23.30
N PRO A 376 13.19 18.93 23.02
CA PRO A 376 12.13 19.68 23.69
C PRO A 376 10.73 19.29 23.18
N HIS A 377 10.65 18.46 22.14
CA HIS A 377 9.40 18.03 21.51
C HIS A 377 8.92 16.69 22.07
N ARG A 378 7.64 16.42 21.85
CA ARG A 378 6.96 15.22 22.34
C ARG A 378 6.30 14.48 21.20
N ALA A 379 6.18 13.18 21.38
CA ALA A 379 5.34 12.34 20.56
C ALA A 379 3.97 12.18 21.21
N TYR A 380 2.94 12.03 20.38
CA TYR A 380 1.57 11.86 20.81
C TYR A 380 0.99 10.62 20.16
N TYR A 381 0.26 9.81 20.92
CA TYR A 381 -0.46 8.65 20.40
C TYR A 381 -1.92 8.70 20.82
N GLY A 382 -2.81 8.29 19.93
CA GLY A 382 -4.24 8.26 20.23
C GLY A 382 -5.13 8.02 19.02
N ARG A 383 -6.33 8.58 19.07
CA ARG A 383 -7.35 8.41 18.03
C ARG A 383 -7.06 9.32 16.83
N VAL A 384 -7.07 8.73 15.65
CA VAL A 384 -6.94 9.42 14.36
C VAL A 384 -8.25 9.25 13.59
N GLU A 385 -8.74 10.33 13.01
CA GLU A 385 -9.96 10.36 12.23
C GLU A 385 -9.60 10.48 10.74
N LEU A 386 -10.13 9.57 9.93
CA LEU A 386 -9.96 9.57 8.49
C LEU A 386 -11.29 9.92 7.83
N LYS A 387 -11.36 11.09 7.19
CA LYS A 387 -12.55 11.55 6.45
C LYS A 387 -12.28 11.56 4.97
N THR A 388 -13.00 10.74 4.22
CA THR A 388 -12.89 10.68 2.76
C THR A 388 -14.17 11.18 2.13
N THR A 389 -14.06 12.18 1.26
CA THR A 389 -15.20 12.77 0.56
C THR A 389 -14.96 12.72 -0.95
N VAL A 390 -15.90 12.13 -1.69
CA VAL A 390 -15.89 12.09 -3.16
C VAL A 390 -16.90 13.12 -3.68
N PHE A 391 -16.42 14.31 -4.00
CA PHE A 391 -17.28 15.46 -4.30
C PHE A 391 -17.57 15.61 -5.81
N GLY A 392 -17.06 14.71 -6.64
CA GLY A 392 -17.30 14.71 -8.07
C GLY A 392 -16.44 13.70 -8.82
N PHE A 393 -16.45 13.78 -10.14
CA PHE A 393 -15.55 13.02 -11.00
C PHE A 393 -15.27 13.76 -12.31
N PHE A 394 -14.15 13.43 -12.95
CA PHE A 394 -13.85 13.83 -14.31
C PHE A 394 -14.22 12.72 -15.28
N LYS A 395 -14.75 13.09 -16.45
CA LYS A 395 -14.76 12.20 -17.60
C LYS A 395 -13.46 12.44 -18.37
N ILE A 396 -12.70 11.38 -18.62
CA ILE A 396 -11.39 11.45 -19.26
C ILE A 396 -11.41 10.63 -20.54
N ARG A 397 -10.96 11.24 -21.64
CA ARG A 397 -10.77 10.58 -22.94
C ARG A 397 -9.37 10.88 -23.44
N GLN A 398 -8.59 9.83 -23.71
CA GLN A 398 -7.20 9.96 -24.20
C GLN A 398 -6.34 10.91 -23.34
N GLY A 399 -6.48 10.82 -22.01
CA GLY A 399 -5.76 11.67 -21.06
C GLY A 399 -6.31 13.09 -20.91
N GLN A 400 -7.30 13.50 -21.71
CA GLN A 400 -7.92 14.82 -21.61
C GLN A 400 -9.25 14.78 -20.85
N ILE A 401 -9.45 15.76 -19.96
CA ILE A 401 -10.72 15.96 -19.26
C ILE A 401 -11.74 16.54 -20.24
N ILE A 402 -12.81 15.80 -20.51
CA ILE A 402 -13.89 16.23 -21.40
C ILE A 402 -15.07 16.85 -20.66
N ASP A 403 -15.23 16.51 -19.38
CA ASP A 403 -16.35 16.95 -18.56
C ASP A 403 -16.00 16.80 -17.07
N SER A 404 -16.64 17.62 -16.24
CA SER A 404 -16.53 17.56 -14.77
C SER A 404 -17.92 17.53 -14.15
N VAL A 405 -18.21 16.48 -13.40
CA VAL A 405 -19.50 16.27 -12.76
C VAL A 405 -19.33 16.42 -11.25
N LEU A 406 -20.21 17.18 -10.61
CA LEU A 406 -20.27 17.27 -9.15
C LEU A 406 -21.18 16.17 -8.62
N LEU A 407 -20.80 15.61 -7.47
CA LEU A 407 -21.57 14.61 -6.77
C LEU A 407 -21.84 15.08 -5.36
N ASP A 408 -23.03 14.78 -4.87
CA ASP A 408 -23.40 14.95 -3.46
C ASP A 408 -23.34 13.58 -2.79
N THR A 409 -22.12 13.14 -2.43
CA THR A 409 -21.92 11.88 -1.70
C THR A 409 -21.67 12.14 -0.22
N PRO A 410 -22.18 11.29 0.69
CA PRO A 410 -21.87 11.40 2.10
C PRO A 410 -20.38 11.16 2.35
N THR A 411 -19.82 11.88 3.32
CA THR A 411 -18.42 11.68 3.74
C THR A 411 -18.30 10.35 4.46
N TRP A 412 -17.27 9.58 4.08
CA TRP A 412 -16.94 8.34 4.75
C TRP A 412 -15.94 8.60 5.87
N GLU A 413 -16.41 8.44 7.09
CA GLU A 413 -15.62 8.64 8.31
C GLU A 413 -15.17 7.30 8.87
N ARG A 414 -13.89 7.22 9.23
CA ARG A 414 -13.30 6.07 9.92
C ARG A 414 -12.48 6.55 11.10
N GLU A 415 -12.55 5.79 12.17
CA GLU A 415 -11.66 5.94 13.31
C GLU A 415 -10.53 4.91 13.21
N ALA A 416 -9.31 5.39 13.40
CA ALA A 416 -8.11 4.58 13.52
C ALA A 416 -7.34 4.98 14.78
N THR A 417 -6.29 4.24 15.06
CA THR A 417 -5.29 4.63 16.06
C THR A 417 -3.98 4.93 15.35
N GLY A 418 -3.21 5.83 15.93
CA GLY A 418 -1.99 6.31 15.34
C GLY A 418 -1.19 7.14 16.31
N PHE A 419 -0.01 7.56 15.86
CA PHE A 419 0.81 8.53 16.55
C PHE A 419 1.24 9.64 15.61
N TRP A 420 1.65 10.76 16.19
CA TRP A 420 2.05 11.91 15.43
C TRP A 420 3.09 12.77 16.13
N LEU A 421 3.80 13.54 15.31
CA LEU A 421 4.83 14.50 15.70
C LEU A 421 4.47 15.87 15.11
N ASP A 422 4.36 16.89 15.96
CA ASP A 422 4.04 18.25 15.51
C ASP A 422 5.29 18.96 15.01
N VAL A 423 5.22 19.47 13.77
CA VAL A 423 6.30 20.30 13.22
C VAL A 423 6.26 21.66 13.92
N PRO A 424 7.34 22.09 14.60
CA PRO A 424 7.34 23.36 15.32
C PRO A 424 7.15 24.56 14.39
N ARG A 425 6.38 25.56 14.83
CA ARG A 425 6.16 26.81 14.06
C ARG A 425 7.46 27.50 13.58
N PRO A 426 8.54 27.58 14.39
CA PRO A 426 9.80 28.17 13.92
C PRO A 426 10.41 27.43 12.73
N ILE A 427 10.28 26.09 12.71
CA ILE A 427 10.77 25.26 11.61
C ILE A 427 9.90 25.42 10.37
N LEU A 428 8.58 25.48 10.54
CA LEU A 428 7.67 25.73 9.43
C LEU A 428 7.99 27.08 8.76
N LYS A 429 8.23 28.14 9.56
CA LYS A 429 8.68 29.43 9.05
C LYS A 429 10.02 29.35 8.34
N MET A 430 10.98 28.63 8.91
CA MET A 430 12.30 28.42 8.30
C MET A 430 12.21 27.77 6.92
N LEU A 431 11.34 26.76 6.75
CA LEU A 431 11.11 26.13 5.44
C LEU A 431 10.58 27.14 4.41
N TYR A 432 9.59 27.95 4.81
CA TYR A 432 9.07 29.01 3.94
C TYR A 432 10.13 30.06 3.58
N ASP A 433 10.93 30.51 4.55
CA ASP A 433 12.00 31.49 4.35
C ASP A 433 13.11 30.93 3.42
N ALA A 434 13.36 29.62 3.47
CA ALA A 434 14.28 28.89 2.59
C ALA A 434 13.68 28.58 1.20
N GLY A 435 12.40 28.88 0.96
CA GLY A 435 11.72 28.54 -0.29
C GLY A 435 11.42 27.05 -0.45
N ILE A 436 11.46 26.28 0.63
CA ILE A 436 11.15 24.84 0.66
C ILE A 436 9.66 24.66 0.94
N ASN A 437 8.97 23.86 0.12
CA ASN A 437 7.57 23.53 0.36
C ASN A 437 7.43 22.60 1.58
N PRO A 438 6.71 23.01 2.64
CA PRO A 438 6.56 22.16 3.83
C PRO A 438 5.86 20.84 3.55
N ALA A 439 5.01 20.75 2.53
CA ALA A 439 4.35 19.49 2.17
C ALA A 439 5.36 18.45 1.69
N GLU A 440 6.33 18.85 0.87
CA GLU A 440 7.42 17.98 0.39
C GLU A 440 8.34 17.55 1.52
N ALA A 441 8.69 18.48 2.41
CA ALA A 441 9.53 18.22 3.57
C ALA A 441 8.88 17.22 4.54
N ILE A 442 7.59 17.43 4.88
CA ILE A 442 6.84 16.53 5.77
C ILE A 442 6.71 15.14 5.13
N HIS A 443 6.31 15.05 3.86
CA HIS A 443 6.14 13.77 3.18
C HIS A 443 7.44 12.95 3.14
N ALA A 444 8.55 13.60 2.78
CA ALA A 444 9.86 12.96 2.76
C ALA A 444 10.33 12.56 4.18
N ALA A 445 10.01 13.33 5.22
CA ALA A 445 10.31 12.99 6.61
C ALA A 445 9.47 11.79 7.11
N GLU A 446 8.19 11.70 6.74
CA GLU A 446 7.32 10.56 7.05
C GLU A 446 7.89 9.26 6.45
N HIS A 447 8.31 9.30 5.19
CA HIS A 447 8.96 8.15 4.55
C HIS A 447 10.30 7.78 5.19
N ALA A 448 11.14 8.77 5.50
CA ALA A 448 12.43 8.52 6.17
C ALA A 448 12.22 7.82 7.52
N PHE A 449 11.21 8.24 8.30
CA PHE A 449 10.85 7.59 9.56
C PHE A 449 10.37 6.15 9.34
N LEU A 450 9.40 5.95 8.44
CA LEU A 450 8.83 4.62 8.17
C LEU A 450 9.89 3.61 7.76
N LYS A 451 10.89 4.02 6.97
CA LYS A 451 11.94 3.09 6.51
C LYS A 451 12.86 2.59 7.60
N GLN A 452 12.94 3.28 8.75
CA GLN A 452 13.70 2.81 9.91
C GLN A 452 12.87 1.93 10.86
N PHE A 453 11.59 1.73 10.56
CA PHE A 453 10.70 0.92 11.37
C PHE A 453 10.35 -0.38 10.67
N ALA A 454 10.75 -1.51 11.26
CA ALA A 454 10.65 -2.82 10.61
C ALA A 454 9.21 -3.26 10.26
N LEU A 455 8.20 -2.77 10.98
CA LEU A 455 6.77 -3.08 10.74
C LEU A 455 6.05 -1.96 9.99
N ALA A 456 6.79 -1.10 9.29
CA ALA A 456 6.21 0.05 8.58
C ALA A 456 5.27 -0.31 7.43
N ALA A 457 5.35 -1.54 6.90
CA ALA A 457 4.45 -2.02 5.86
C ALA A 457 2.97 -1.99 6.28
N ASP A 458 2.69 -2.08 7.59
CA ASP A 458 1.35 -2.07 8.15
C ASP A 458 0.90 -0.68 8.66
N LEU A 459 1.78 0.33 8.57
CA LEU A 459 1.47 1.72 8.91
C LEU A 459 1.17 2.53 7.64
N GLY A 460 0.09 3.31 7.71
CA GLY A 460 -0.21 4.36 6.76
C GLY A 460 0.34 5.71 7.23
N THR A 461 0.55 6.61 6.27
CA THR A 461 0.88 8.02 6.51
C THR A 461 0.16 8.91 5.49
N GLU A 462 0.13 10.23 5.69
CA GLU A 462 -0.57 11.15 4.78
C GLU A 462 0.31 11.55 3.59
N CYS A 463 0.43 10.65 2.60
CA CYS A 463 1.14 10.96 1.36
C CYS A 463 0.55 12.18 0.63
N LYS A 464 1.41 13.04 0.10
CA LYS A 464 1.01 14.30 -0.55
C LYS A 464 0.90 14.12 -2.06
N VAL A 465 -0.16 14.69 -2.62
CA VAL A 465 -0.57 14.56 -4.03
C VAL A 465 -0.06 15.75 -4.82
N ALA A 466 0.77 15.53 -5.84
CA ALA A 466 1.43 16.59 -6.61
C ALA A 466 0.43 17.59 -7.22
N GLU A 467 -0.67 17.10 -7.78
CA GLU A 467 -1.72 17.91 -8.40
C GLU A 467 -2.42 18.84 -7.41
N LYS A 468 -2.30 18.61 -6.10
CA LYS A 468 -2.86 19.46 -5.05
C LYS A 468 -1.82 20.41 -4.47
N GLU A 469 -0.59 19.94 -4.28
CA GLU A 469 0.48 20.74 -3.65
C GLU A 469 1.08 21.78 -4.61
N TYR A 470 1.09 21.53 -5.90
CA TYR A 470 1.63 22.44 -6.93
C TYR A 470 0.54 23.27 -7.62
N LYS A 471 -0.66 23.38 -7.04
CA LYS A 471 -1.74 24.19 -7.66
C LYS A 471 -1.38 25.67 -7.69
N ALA A 472 -1.65 26.28 -8.83
CA ALA A 472 -1.58 27.74 -9.01
C ALA A 472 -2.74 28.51 -8.35
N THR A 473 -3.69 27.83 -7.70
CA THR A 473 -4.89 28.44 -7.08
C THR A 473 -5.03 27.99 -5.64
N GLU A 474 -5.55 28.87 -4.77
CA GLU A 474 -5.70 28.57 -3.35
C GLU A 474 -6.59 27.34 -3.08
N SER A 475 -6.03 26.39 -2.33
CA SER A 475 -6.79 25.29 -1.75
C SER A 475 -7.47 25.74 -0.46
N GLN A 476 -8.80 25.57 -0.38
CA GLN A 476 -9.55 25.68 0.89
C GLN A 476 -9.16 24.59 1.89
N ARG A 477 -8.68 23.45 1.40
CA ARG A 477 -8.22 22.34 2.24
C ARG A 477 -6.83 22.68 2.77
N LYS A 478 -6.75 22.91 4.08
CA LYS A 478 -5.50 23.10 4.82
C LYS A 478 -5.22 21.88 5.70
N ARG A 479 -3.95 21.53 5.89
CA ARG A 479 -3.50 20.39 6.70
C ARG A 479 -2.59 20.87 7.84
N PRO A 480 -2.74 20.32 9.05
CA PRO A 480 -1.78 20.52 10.13
C PRO A 480 -0.35 20.15 9.72
N ALA A 481 0.63 20.96 10.11
CA ALA A 481 2.05 20.67 9.97
C ALA A 481 2.46 19.57 10.96
N ARG A 482 2.24 18.31 10.56
CA ARG A 482 2.38 17.13 11.42
C ARG A 482 2.83 15.94 10.59
N LEU A 483 3.74 15.15 11.16
CA LEU A 483 4.02 13.80 10.68
C LEU A 483 3.00 12.90 11.35
N ILE A 484 2.15 12.22 10.58
CA ILE A 484 1.10 11.36 11.12
C ILE A 484 1.23 9.94 10.59
N PHE A 485 1.20 8.98 11.52
CA PHE A 485 1.29 7.56 11.22
C PHE A 485 0.11 6.86 11.88
N PHE A 486 -0.60 6.04 11.12
CA PHE A 486 -1.82 5.40 11.60
C PHE A 486 -1.92 3.97 11.08
N GLU A 487 -2.65 3.14 11.79
CA GLU A 487 -2.99 1.80 11.31
C GLU A 487 -4.24 1.86 10.42
N PRO A 488 -4.15 1.53 9.12
CA PRO A 488 -5.31 1.61 8.23
C PRO A 488 -6.41 0.59 8.57
N SER A 489 -6.06 -0.50 9.26
CA SER A 489 -6.95 -1.61 9.61
C SER A 489 -7.40 -1.48 11.07
N GLY A 490 -8.58 -0.92 11.31
CA GLY A 490 -9.05 -0.58 12.66
C GLY A 490 -9.58 -1.76 13.48
N ARG A 491 -8.92 -2.07 14.60
CA ARG A 491 -9.49 -2.35 15.95
C ARG A 491 -8.44 -2.87 16.94
N ILE A 492 -7.41 -3.57 16.46
CA ILE A 492 -6.31 -4.11 17.27
C ILE A 492 -5.08 -3.25 17.06
N ALA A 493 -5.00 -2.16 17.83
CA ALA A 493 -3.90 -1.22 17.78
C ALA A 493 -2.64 -1.80 18.41
N SER A 494 -1.59 -2.06 17.64
CA SER A 494 -0.34 -2.61 18.20
C SER A 494 0.92 -2.09 17.54
N ILE A 495 0.89 -1.88 16.23
CA ILE A 495 2.04 -1.50 15.42
C ILE A 495 2.32 0.01 15.58
N ALA A 496 1.30 0.86 15.53
CA ALA A 496 1.45 2.30 15.75
C ALA A 496 1.85 2.61 17.20
N ALA A 497 1.32 1.85 18.16
CA ALA A 497 1.71 1.95 19.57
C ALA A 497 3.20 1.57 19.74
N LYS A 498 3.65 0.52 19.07
CA LYS A 498 5.06 0.09 19.10
C LYS A 498 5.99 1.08 18.42
N ALA A 499 5.60 1.64 17.27
CA ALA A 499 6.35 2.71 16.60
C ALA A 499 6.46 3.95 17.50
N PHE A 500 5.40 4.29 18.21
CA PHE A 500 5.38 5.34 19.23
C PHE A 500 6.30 5.02 20.41
N ASP A 501 6.30 3.77 20.90
CA ASP A 501 7.18 3.36 22.00
C ASP A 501 8.66 3.48 21.64
N HIS A 502 9.03 3.26 20.38
CA HIS A 502 10.39 3.36 19.86
C HIS A 502 10.72 4.67 19.15
N VAL A 503 9.88 5.70 19.30
CA VAL A 503 9.93 6.93 18.48
C VAL A 503 11.29 7.61 18.46
N SER A 504 11.99 7.71 19.59
CA SER A 504 13.31 8.37 19.64
C SER A 504 14.38 7.59 18.86
N SER A 505 14.41 6.26 19.01
CA SER A 505 15.38 5.41 18.32
C SER A 505 15.15 5.41 16.80
N THR A 506 13.88 5.31 16.38
CA THR A 506 13.49 5.36 14.96
C THR A 506 13.78 6.73 14.35
N LEU A 507 13.50 7.82 15.09
CA LEU A 507 13.77 9.19 14.64
C LEU A 507 15.28 9.45 14.50
N SER A 508 16.09 8.99 15.46
CA SER A 508 17.55 9.12 15.38
C SER A 508 18.14 8.33 14.20
N ALA A 509 17.66 7.10 13.99
CA ALA A 509 18.03 6.31 12.81
C ALA A 509 17.63 7.00 11.51
N ALA A 510 16.46 7.66 11.48
CA ALA A 510 15.99 8.36 10.29
C ALA A 510 16.86 9.58 9.95
N VAL A 511 17.26 10.35 10.98
CA VAL A 511 18.25 11.43 10.82
C VAL A 511 19.54 10.88 10.23
N GLN A 512 20.12 9.83 10.83
CA GLN A 512 21.38 9.25 10.39
C GLN A 512 21.29 8.73 8.95
N ALA A 513 20.21 8.06 8.59
CA ALA A 513 20.02 7.51 7.24
C ALA A 513 19.88 8.62 6.17
N VAL A 514 19.21 9.73 6.50
CA VAL A 514 19.05 10.85 5.56
C VAL A 514 20.36 11.65 5.42
N ASP A 515 21.03 11.91 6.54
CA ASP A 515 22.27 12.69 6.61
C ASP A 515 23.47 11.96 5.97
N ALA A 516 23.63 10.66 6.25
CA ALA A 516 24.73 9.85 5.69
C ALA A 516 24.55 9.50 4.20
N CYS A 517 23.36 9.75 3.64
CA CYS A 517 23.09 9.42 2.24
C CYS A 517 23.66 10.49 1.31
N GLU A 518 24.41 10.09 0.28
CA GLU A 518 25.07 11.03 -0.65
C GLU A 518 24.15 11.57 -1.76
N CYS A 519 22.91 11.09 -1.87
CA CYS A 519 22.00 11.56 -2.92
C CYS A 519 21.58 13.02 -2.73
N GLN A 520 21.33 13.72 -3.84
CA GLN A 520 20.91 15.13 -3.80
C GLN A 520 19.42 15.27 -3.50
N ASP A 521 18.56 14.69 -4.33
CA ASP A 521 17.10 14.92 -4.28
C ASP A 521 16.34 13.89 -3.42
N GLY A 522 17.04 12.86 -2.95
CA GLY A 522 16.45 11.70 -2.27
C GLY A 522 16.53 10.43 -3.09
N CYS A 523 16.72 9.28 -2.43
CA CYS A 523 16.77 7.97 -3.08
C CYS A 523 16.03 6.90 -2.26
N THR A 524 16.03 5.67 -2.78
CA THR A 524 15.43 4.48 -2.16
C THR A 524 16.10 4.07 -0.84
N ALA A 525 17.25 4.65 -0.47
CA ALA A 525 17.89 4.45 0.83
C ALA A 525 17.47 5.47 1.90
N CYS A 526 17.09 6.69 1.52
CA CYS A 526 16.72 7.76 2.48
C CYS A 526 15.20 8.05 2.47
N VAL A 527 14.70 8.91 1.57
CA VAL A 527 13.34 9.50 1.66
C VAL A 527 12.32 8.92 0.67
N ILE A 528 12.73 8.11 -0.31
CA ILE A 528 11.81 7.48 -1.27
C ILE A 528 11.32 6.14 -0.71
N SER A 529 10.01 5.92 -0.72
CA SER A 529 9.37 4.68 -0.28
C SER A 529 8.72 3.92 -1.45
N ALA A 530 8.88 2.60 -1.48
CA ALA A 530 8.20 1.72 -2.45
C ALA A 530 6.68 1.61 -2.18
N SER A 531 6.24 1.89 -0.95
CA SER A 531 4.83 1.83 -0.56
C SER A 531 4.06 3.14 -0.79
N CYS A 532 4.72 4.20 -1.27
CA CYS A 532 4.08 5.48 -1.54
C CYS A 532 3.06 5.37 -2.68
N ARG A 533 1.79 5.66 -2.40
CA ARG A 533 0.70 5.61 -3.39
C ARG A 533 0.76 6.76 -4.41
N GLU A 534 1.43 7.85 -4.04
CA GLU A 534 1.61 9.06 -4.85
C GLU A 534 2.95 9.06 -5.62
N ASN A 535 3.55 7.87 -5.79
CA ASN A 535 4.78 7.64 -6.55
C ASN A 535 5.99 8.49 -6.12
N ASN A 536 6.01 8.99 -4.89
CA ASN A 536 7.05 9.90 -4.37
C ASN A 536 7.21 11.20 -5.19
N ALA A 537 6.14 11.65 -5.86
CA ALA A 537 6.19 12.83 -6.73
C ALA A 537 6.37 14.17 -5.97
N VAL A 538 6.08 14.20 -4.68
CA VAL A 538 6.21 15.37 -3.80
C VAL A 538 7.22 15.02 -2.72
N SER A 539 8.48 15.44 -2.84
CA SER A 539 9.53 15.02 -1.90
C SER A 539 10.66 16.04 -1.89
N HIS A 540 11.21 16.33 -0.70
CA HIS A 540 12.37 17.19 -0.55
C HIS A 540 13.28 16.70 0.58
N LYS A 541 14.46 16.16 0.21
CA LYS A 541 15.41 15.57 1.17
C LYS A 541 15.90 16.54 2.24
N ALA A 542 16.40 17.72 1.84
CA ALA A 542 16.94 18.69 2.80
C ALA A 542 15.85 19.20 3.77
N GLY A 543 14.65 19.51 3.27
CA GLY A 543 13.48 19.84 4.08
C GLY A 543 13.11 18.74 5.08
N ALA A 544 13.17 17.47 4.67
CA ALA A 544 12.97 16.36 5.59
C ALA A 544 14.02 16.32 6.70
N LEU A 545 15.29 16.50 6.35
CA LEU A 545 16.39 16.52 7.33
C LEU A 545 16.24 17.64 8.36
N ILE A 546 15.81 18.84 7.94
CA ILE A 546 15.49 19.97 8.83
C ILE A 546 14.43 19.56 9.86
N ILE A 547 13.32 18.97 9.40
CA ILE A 547 12.23 18.55 10.28
C ILE A 547 12.69 17.46 11.24
N LEU A 548 13.38 16.43 10.74
CA LEU A 548 13.85 15.31 11.54
C LEU A 548 14.86 15.77 12.60
N ASN A 549 15.83 16.62 12.23
CA ASN A 549 16.81 17.18 13.16
C ASN A 549 16.13 17.98 14.27
N SER A 550 15.19 18.87 13.91
CA SER A 550 14.45 19.64 14.92
C SER A 550 13.69 18.73 15.88
N LEU A 551 12.96 17.74 15.36
CA LEU A 551 12.19 16.81 16.19
C LEU A 551 13.10 15.97 17.09
N ALA A 552 14.31 15.64 16.64
CA ALA A 552 15.32 14.91 17.40
C ALA A 552 16.10 15.79 18.40
N GLY A 553 15.83 17.09 18.46
CA GLY A 553 16.53 18.03 19.35
C GLY A 553 17.93 18.43 18.85
N ILE A 554 18.26 18.14 17.60
CA ILE A 554 19.51 18.53 16.94
C ILE A 554 19.36 19.95 16.40
N SER A 555 20.33 20.82 16.68
CA SER A 555 20.32 22.20 16.19
C SER A 555 20.38 22.23 14.67
N VAL A 556 19.39 22.88 14.05
CA VAL A 556 19.38 23.13 12.60
C VAL A 556 20.08 24.47 12.34
N ASP A 557 21.17 24.43 11.59
CA ASP A 557 21.84 25.64 11.11
C ASP A 557 21.26 26.05 9.76
N VAL A 558 20.74 27.27 9.69
CA VAL A 558 20.07 27.84 8.51
C VAL A 558 21.08 28.16 7.41
N ASP A 559 22.32 28.48 7.79
CA ASP A 559 23.36 28.93 6.86
C ASP A 559 24.04 27.78 6.10
N LEU A 560 23.84 26.54 6.57
CA LEU A 560 24.35 25.33 5.93
C LEU A 560 23.35 24.70 4.96
N LEU A 561 22.15 25.26 4.82
CA LEU A 561 21.15 24.74 3.91
C LEU A 561 21.57 25.01 2.46
N PRO A 562 21.60 23.98 1.59
CA PRO A 562 21.89 24.21 0.19
C PRO A 562 20.83 25.18 -0.36
N LEU A 563 21.30 26.32 -0.87
CA LEU A 563 20.48 27.25 -1.65
C LEU A 563 20.10 26.52 -2.94
N HIS A 564 19.00 25.78 -2.92
CA HIS A 564 18.38 25.34 -4.16
C HIS A 564 17.81 26.56 -4.87
N GLU A 565 17.82 26.53 -6.21
CA GLU A 565 17.13 27.56 -6.99
C GLU A 565 15.74 27.72 -6.42
N ARG A 566 15.37 28.96 -6.10
CA ARG A 566 14.07 29.29 -5.51
C ARG A 566 12.97 28.78 -6.45
N SER A 567 12.55 27.53 -6.25
CA SER A 567 11.28 27.04 -6.76
C SER A 567 10.26 28.06 -6.30
N GLN A 568 9.56 28.66 -7.27
CA GLN A 568 8.63 29.76 -7.03
C GLN A 568 7.81 29.43 -5.79
N VAL A 569 8.02 30.21 -4.72
CA VAL A 569 7.29 30.09 -3.45
C VAL A 569 5.83 29.92 -3.81
N VAL A 570 5.27 28.75 -3.50
CA VAL A 570 3.87 28.44 -3.79
C VAL A 570 3.05 29.49 -3.04
N ALA A 571 2.46 30.44 -3.76
CA ALA A 571 1.70 31.54 -3.20
C ALA A 571 0.47 31.07 -2.38
N PHE A 572 0.20 29.76 -2.39
CA PHE A 572 -0.98 29.12 -1.83
C PHE A 572 -0.61 27.87 -1.01
N GLY A 573 -0.01 28.06 0.16
CA GLY A 573 0.35 26.96 1.07
C GLY A 573 -0.85 26.11 1.50
N THR A 574 -0.70 24.79 1.44
CA THR A 574 -1.67 23.79 1.92
C THR A 574 -1.41 23.35 3.36
N ILE A 575 -0.24 23.69 3.91
CA ILE A 575 0.17 23.35 5.27
C ILE A 575 -0.01 24.55 6.20
N VAL A 576 -0.64 24.33 7.35
CA VAL A 576 -0.87 25.32 8.41
C VAL A 576 -0.32 24.82 9.74
N ASP A 577 -0.19 25.72 10.71
CA ASP A 577 0.21 25.36 12.07
C ASP A 577 -0.65 24.21 12.62
N ALA A 578 -0.01 23.22 13.22
CA ALA A 578 -0.74 22.11 13.84
C ALA A 578 -1.51 22.60 15.07
N PRO A 579 -2.84 22.42 15.14
CA PRO A 579 -3.60 22.74 16.33
C PRO A 579 -3.31 21.73 17.45
N ILE A 580 -3.46 22.19 18.69
CA ILE A 580 -3.35 21.34 19.88
C ILE A 580 -4.49 20.31 19.85
N VAL A 581 -4.13 19.04 19.96
CA VAL A 581 -5.11 17.94 20.03
C VAL A 581 -5.51 17.73 21.49
N GLN A 582 -6.82 17.62 21.73
CA GLN A 582 -7.35 17.44 23.08
C GLN A 582 -6.76 16.19 23.75
N VAL A 583 -6.30 16.35 24.99
CA VAL A 583 -5.72 15.27 25.79
C VAL A 583 -6.81 14.61 26.64
N ALA A 584 -6.87 13.28 26.63
CA ALA A 584 -7.78 12.52 27.48
C ALA A 584 -7.46 12.73 28.97
N ALA A 585 -8.45 12.54 29.83
CA ALA A 585 -8.28 12.72 31.27
C ALA A 585 -7.29 11.68 31.84
N GLY A 586 -6.36 12.12 32.68
CA GLY A 586 -5.40 11.24 33.37
C GLY A 586 -4.17 10.84 32.54
N VAL A 587 -3.94 11.44 31.37
CA VAL A 587 -2.75 11.16 30.56
C VAL A 587 -1.54 11.88 31.15
N GLU A 588 -0.56 11.09 31.62
CA GLU A 588 0.76 11.57 32.03
C GLU A 588 1.77 11.48 30.88
N VAL A 589 2.88 12.21 31.02
CA VAL A 589 3.97 12.17 30.04
C VAL A 589 4.87 10.98 30.36
N GLU A 590 4.89 9.99 29.47
CA GLU A 590 5.75 8.84 29.55
C GLU A 590 7.20 9.24 29.25
N LYS A 591 8.13 8.80 30.10
CA LYS A 591 9.55 8.90 29.79
C LYS A 591 9.92 7.87 28.73
N ASP A 592 10.79 8.26 27.82
CA ASP A 592 11.36 7.30 26.88
C ASP A 592 12.33 6.38 27.61
N SER A 593 11.97 5.10 27.70
CA SER A 593 12.78 4.03 28.27
C SER A 593 13.59 3.27 27.21
N SER A 594 13.55 3.71 25.95
CA SER A 594 14.31 3.09 24.87
C SER A 594 15.83 3.23 25.11
N PRO A 595 16.61 2.14 24.95
CA PRO A 595 18.06 2.16 25.15
C PRO A 595 18.77 3.21 24.31
#